data_AF-A0A1H9CY34-F1
#
_entry.id   AF-A0A1H9CY34-F1
#
_cell.length_a   1.000
_cell.length_b   1.000
_cell.length_c   1.000
_cell.angle_alpha   90.00
_cell.angle_beta   90.00
_cell.angle_gamma   90.00
#
_symmetry.space_group_name_H-M   'P 1'
#
loop_
_entity.id
_entity.type
_entity.pdbx_description
1 polymer ?
#
loop_
_entity_poly.entity_id
_entity_poly.type
_entity_poly.pdbx_seq_one_letter_code
_entity_poly.pdbx_strand_id
1 'polypeptide(L)'
;MTQTPEQPDRERRISDEIVVDAYDEVECAIGWHCYLQDRLHVPFEAYCTTKRTISPLKVGEAVQVVGMAEADDCMSEIFVLVRYGDSELAVPLGQLECQSGDETTCEAVADWHYWLARGYRY
;
A
#
# COMPACT_ATOMS: atom_id res chain seq x y z
N MET A 1 -18.64 9.37 -8.28
CA MET A 1 -17.33 9.55 -7.64
C MET A 1 -16.41 10.09 -8.72
N THR A 2 -15.92 11.31 -8.56
CA THR A 2 -15.01 11.91 -9.54
C THR A 2 -13.65 11.27 -9.32
N GLN A 3 -13.15 10.50 -10.29
CA GLN A 3 -11.82 9.91 -10.22
C GLN A 3 -10.79 11.03 -10.03
N THR A 4 -9.76 10.76 -9.22
CA THR A 4 -8.61 11.66 -9.08
C THR A 4 -8.03 11.97 -10.47
N PRO A 5 -7.69 13.24 -10.77
CA PRO A 5 -7.06 13.59 -12.03
C PRO A 5 -5.73 12.85 -12.20
N GLU A 6 -5.36 12.58 -13.45
CA GLU A 6 -4.15 11.82 -13.77
C GLU A 6 -2.90 12.57 -13.31
N GLN A 7 -1.98 11.84 -12.68
CA GLN A 7 -0.66 12.35 -12.30
C GLN A 7 0.38 11.67 -13.19
N PRO A 8 0.93 12.35 -14.21
CA PRO A 8 1.73 11.71 -15.25
C PRO A 8 2.98 11.01 -14.71
N ASP A 9 3.62 11.56 -13.66
CA ASP A 9 4.78 10.92 -13.04
C ASP A 9 4.41 9.61 -12.34
N ARG A 10 3.25 9.54 -11.68
CA ARG A 10 2.76 8.31 -11.03
C ARG A 10 2.32 7.28 -12.07
N GLU A 11 1.57 7.71 -13.08
CA GLU A 11 1.14 6.82 -14.18
C GLU A 11 2.34 6.19 -14.88
N ARG A 12 3.39 6.98 -15.16
CA ARG A 12 4.64 6.46 -15.75
C ARG A 12 5.34 5.49 -14.81
N ARG A 13 5.45 5.81 -13.52
CA ARG A 13 6.07 4.88 -12.55
C ARG A 13 5.30 3.58 -12.47
N ILE A 14 3.97 3.65 -12.45
CA ILE A 14 3.09 2.49 -12.44
C ILE A 14 3.32 1.65 -13.71
N SER A 15 3.26 2.24 -14.90
CA SER A 15 3.42 1.50 -16.16
C SER A 15 4.83 0.93 -16.37
N ASP A 16 5.86 1.69 -15.99
CA ASP A 16 7.25 1.42 -16.37
C ASP A 16 8.06 0.73 -15.26
N GLU A 17 7.57 0.74 -14.00
CA GLU A 17 8.25 0.10 -12.86
C GLU A 17 7.37 -0.93 -12.12
N ILE A 18 6.04 -0.75 -12.06
CA ILE A 18 5.17 -1.57 -11.19
C ILE A 18 4.47 -2.69 -11.97
N VAL A 19 3.73 -2.35 -13.02
CA VAL A 19 2.94 -3.31 -13.81
C VAL A 19 3.58 -3.60 -15.18
N VAL A 20 4.91 -3.63 -15.20
CA VAL A 20 5.71 -3.85 -16.42
C VAL A 20 5.40 -5.22 -17.00
N ASP A 21 4.95 -5.24 -18.25
CA ASP A 21 4.56 -6.46 -18.96
C ASP A 21 3.54 -7.33 -18.20
N ALA A 22 2.72 -6.75 -17.32
CA ALA A 22 1.62 -7.46 -16.68
C ALA A 22 0.45 -7.63 -17.68
N TYR A 23 0.10 -8.87 -18.00
CA TYR A 23 -0.98 -9.23 -18.91
C TYR A 23 -2.27 -9.61 -18.20
N ASP A 24 -2.20 -9.96 -16.91
CA ASP A 24 -3.35 -10.31 -16.09
C ASP A 24 -3.32 -9.70 -14.67
N GLU A 25 -4.41 -9.93 -13.95
CA GLU A 25 -4.65 -9.42 -12.59
C GLU A 25 -3.60 -9.95 -11.59
N VAL A 26 -3.14 -11.20 -11.78
CA VAL A 26 -2.16 -11.84 -10.89
C VAL A 26 -0.79 -11.21 -11.09
N GLU A 27 -0.37 -11.03 -12.35
CA GLU A 27 0.90 -10.37 -12.67
C GLU A 27 0.90 -8.90 -12.18
N CYS A 28 -0.23 -8.21 -12.29
CA CYS A 28 -0.39 -6.86 -11.75
C CYS A 28 -0.28 -6.83 -10.22
N ALA A 29 -0.93 -7.77 -9.52
CA ALA A 29 -0.85 -7.89 -8.06
C ALA A 29 0.59 -8.19 -7.59
N ILE A 30 1.30 -9.08 -8.29
CA ILE A 30 2.71 -9.40 -8.01
C ILE A 30 3.60 -8.20 -8.27
N GLY A 31 3.38 -7.45 -9.36
CA GLY A 31 4.12 -6.23 -9.67
C GLY A 31 3.99 -5.17 -8.56
N TRP A 32 2.77 -4.92 -8.09
CA TRP A 32 2.52 -4.07 -6.91
C TRP A 32 3.19 -4.59 -5.65
N HIS A 33 3.11 -5.90 -5.42
CA HIS A 33 3.71 -6.52 -4.23
C HIS A 33 5.23 -6.34 -4.21
N CYS A 34 5.92 -6.67 -5.30
CA CYS A 34 7.37 -6.53 -5.43
C CYS A 34 7.80 -5.06 -5.30
N TYR A 35 7.13 -4.14 -6.00
CA TYR A 35 7.46 -2.71 -5.91
C TYR A 35 7.36 -2.17 -4.47
N LEU A 36 6.27 -2.49 -3.78
CA LEU A 36 6.08 -2.03 -2.40
C LEU A 36 7.05 -2.72 -1.44
N GLN A 37 7.30 -4.01 -1.60
CA GLN A 37 8.26 -4.74 -0.77
C GLN A 37 9.67 -4.14 -0.86
N ASP A 38 10.10 -3.73 -2.06
CA ASP A 38 11.43 -3.13 -2.26
C ASP A 38 11.53 -1.68 -1.74
N ARG A 39 10.41 -0.94 -1.72
CA ARG A 39 10.39 0.51 -1.43
C ARG A 39 9.97 0.85 0.00
N LEU A 40 9.27 -0.04 0.70
CA LEU A 40 8.85 0.16 2.08
C LEU A 40 10.00 -0.15 3.03
N HIS A 41 10.74 0.88 3.44
CA HIS A 41 11.81 0.74 4.42
C HIS A 41 11.22 0.62 5.84
N VAL A 42 11.08 -0.62 6.29
CA VAL A 42 10.55 -0.94 7.62
C VAL A 42 11.65 -0.97 8.70
N PRO A 43 11.30 -0.65 9.97
CA PRO A 43 9.98 -0.20 10.42
C PRO A 43 9.75 1.30 10.18
N PHE A 44 8.50 1.69 9.95
CA PHE A 44 8.09 3.11 9.85
C PHE A 44 6.76 3.38 10.56
N GLU A 45 6.54 4.64 10.95
CA GLU A 45 5.29 5.08 11.59
C GLU A 45 4.23 5.44 10.54
N ALA A 46 2.98 5.12 10.83
CA ALA A 46 1.83 5.47 10.01
C ALA A 46 0.60 5.79 10.88
N TYR A 47 -0.34 6.57 10.35
CA TYR A 47 -1.64 6.80 10.97
C TYR A 47 -2.74 6.05 10.21
N CYS A 48 -3.65 5.42 10.93
CA CYS A 48 -4.89 4.92 10.34
C CYS A 48 -5.78 6.12 9.98
N THR A 49 -6.09 6.32 8.71
CA THR A 49 -6.93 7.42 8.22
C THR A 49 -8.34 6.95 7.83
N THR A 50 -8.48 5.65 7.53
CA THR A 50 -9.75 5.08 7.08
C THR A 50 -10.14 3.86 7.91
N LYS A 51 -11.38 3.83 8.40
CA LYS A 51 -11.91 2.66 9.11
C LYS A 51 -12.21 1.52 8.13
N ARG A 52 -11.69 0.32 8.39
CA ARG A 52 -12.02 -0.91 7.67
C ARG A 52 -12.66 -1.92 8.63
N THR A 53 -13.75 -2.58 8.25
CA THR A 53 -14.42 -3.57 9.12
C THR A 53 -13.50 -4.75 9.47
N ILE A 54 -12.55 -5.06 8.59
CA ILE A 54 -11.55 -6.13 8.75
C ILE A 54 -10.34 -5.73 9.60
N SER A 55 -10.28 -4.47 10.05
CA SER A 55 -9.16 -3.93 10.85
C SER A 55 -9.69 -3.39 12.18
N PRO A 56 -9.07 -3.73 13.32
CA PRO A 56 -9.43 -3.19 14.63
C PRO A 56 -8.93 -1.75 14.84
N LEU A 57 -8.08 -1.22 13.95
CA LEU A 57 -7.47 0.10 14.09
C LEU A 57 -8.53 1.22 14.05
N LYS A 58 -8.33 2.23 14.89
CA LYS A 58 -9.19 3.42 14.91
C LYS A 58 -8.60 4.52 14.03
N VAL A 59 -9.45 5.33 13.43
CA VAL A 59 -9.01 6.53 12.70
C VAL A 59 -8.26 7.46 13.66
N GLY A 60 -7.08 7.92 13.25
CA GLY A 60 -6.14 8.71 14.05
C GLY A 60 -5.18 7.88 14.91
N GLU A 61 -5.31 6.55 14.92
CA GLU A 61 -4.41 5.67 15.67
C GLU A 61 -3.03 5.58 14.98
N ALA A 62 -1.97 5.82 15.75
CA ALA A 62 -0.59 5.64 15.31
C ALA A 62 -0.21 4.16 15.38
N VAL A 63 0.38 3.64 14.31
CA VAL A 63 0.87 2.26 14.24
C VAL A 63 2.28 2.24 13.68
N GLN A 64 3.04 1.21 14.03
CA GLN A 64 4.34 0.92 13.43
C GLN A 64 4.17 -0.21 12.42
N VAL A 65 4.41 0.09 11.14
CA VAL A 65 4.51 -0.92 10.08
C VAL A 65 5.87 -1.60 10.22
N VAL A 66 5.88 -2.93 10.27
CA VAL A 66 7.08 -3.75 10.49
C VAL A 66 7.41 -4.66 9.31
N GLY A 67 6.49 -4.82 8.36
CA GLY A 67 6.71 -5.63 7.17
C GLY A 67 5.51 -5.61 6.23
N MET A 68 5.63 -6.34 5.14
CA MET A 68 4.56 -6.61 4.19
C MET A 68 3.98 -8.00 4.44
N ALA A 69 2.70 -8.21 4.18
CA ALA A 69 2.13 -9.57 4.20
C ALA A 69 2.66 -10.39 3.02
N GLU A 70 2.51 -11.72 3.10
CA GLU A 70 2.88 -12.64 2.03
C GLU A 70 2.14 -12.29 0.73
N ALA A 71 2.76 -12.58 -0.42
CA ALA A 71 2.22 -12.23 -1.72
C ALA A 71 0.83 -12.83 -1.96
N ASP A 72 0.61 -14.08 -1.56
CA ASP A 72 -0.68 -14.78 -1.72
C ASP A 72 -1.85 -14.05 -1.02
N ASP A 73 -1.60 -13.39 0.12
CA ASP A 73 -2.61 -12.60 0.83
C ASP A 73 -2.89 -11.26 0.12
N CYS A 74 -1.98 -10.82 -0.75
CA CYS A 74 -2.05 -9.53 -1.44
C CYS A 74 -2.68 -9.59 -2.84
N MET A 75 -3.19 -10.76 -3.25
CA MET A 75 -3.80 -11.02 -4.57
C MET A 75 -5.14 -10.32 -4.82
N SER A 76 -5.68 -9.55 -3.88
CA SER A 76 -6.80 -8.60 -4.16
C SER A 76 -6.65 -7.21 -3.54
N GLU A 77 -5.83 -7.04 -2.50
CA GLU A 77 -5.48 -5.74 -1.90
C GLU A 77 -4.12 -5.87 -1.21
N ILE A 78 -3.31 -4.81 -1.13
CA ILE A 78 -2.05 -4.86 -0.39
C ILE A 78 -2.27 -4.79 1.12
N PHE A 79 -1.70 -5.77 1.83
CA PHE A 79 -1.66 -5.82 3.29
C PHE A 79 -0.25 -5.62 3.81
N VAL A 80 -0.13 -4.88 4.91
CA VAL A 80 1.11 -4.70 5.67
C VAL A 80 0.94 -5.19 7.09
N LEU A 81 2.04 -5.63 7.69
CA LEU A 81 2.10 -6.09 9.07
C LEU A 81 2.39 -4.89 9.97
N VAL A 82 1.52 -4.66 10.96
CA VAL A 82 1.73 -3.66 12.01
C VAL A 82 1.97 -4.33 13.35
N ARG A 83 2.79 -3.70 14.20
CA ARG A 83 2.95 -4.13 15.59
C ARG A 83 1.64 -3.95 16.35
N TYR A 84 1.13 -5.04 16.93
CA TYR A 84 -0.14 -5.05 17.68
C TYR A 84 0.00 -5.87 18.97
N GLY A 85 0.28 -5.19 20.08
CA GLY A 85 0.64 -5.85 21.34
C GLY A 85 1.95 -6.64 21.20
N ASP A 86 1.92 -7.92 21.58
CA ASP A 86 3.05 -8.85 21.48
C ASP A 86 3.07 -9.64 20.14
N SER A 87 2.24 -9.24 19.17
CA SER A 87 2.11 -9.92 17.88
C SER A 87 2.04 -8.93 16.72
N GLU A 88 1.96 -9.45 15.50
CA GLU A 88 1.79 -8.67 14.29
C GLU A 88 0.37 -8.86 13.74
N LEU A 89 -0.16 -7.80 13.14
CA LEU A 89 -1.49 -7.80 12.55
C LEU A 89 -1.40 -7.32 11.10
N ALA A 90 -1.93 -8.12 10.18
CA ALA A 90 -2.09 -7.71 8.79
C ALA A 90 -3.25 -6.70 8.67
N VAL A 91 -2.97 -5.54 8.09
CA VAL A 91 -3.95 -4.48 7.85
C VAL A 91 -3.82 -3.95 6.43
N PRO A 92 -4.93 -3.59 5.76
CA PRO A 92 -4.87 -2.95 4.45
C PRO A 92 -3.99 -1.70 4.44
N LEU A 93 -3.02 -1.64 3.53
CA LEU A 93 -2.14 -0.47 3.37
C LEU A 93 -2.95 0.78 2.98
N GLY A 94 -4.02 0.60 2.19
CA GLY A 94 -4.91 1.69 1.79
C GLY A 94 -5.64 2.39 2.93
N GLN A 95 -5.57 1.87 4.16
CA GLN A 95 -6.13 2.54 5.35
C GLN A 95 -5.11 3.39 6.11
N LEU A 96 -3.82 3.28 5.76
CA LEU A 96 -2.70 3.90 6.47
C LEU A 96 -2.13 5.08 5.68
N GLU A 97 -1.78 6.14 6.38
CA GLU A 97 -0.99 7.27 5.85
C GLU A 97 0.43 7.20 6.39
N CYS A 98 1.43 7.25 5.50
CA CYS A 98 2.85 7.20 5.85
C CYS A 98 3.27 8.42 6.66
N GLN A 99 4.04 8.19 7.74
CA GLN A 99 4.69 9.24 8.55
C GLN A 99 6.20 8.99 8.67
N SER A 100 6.77 8.25 7.71
CA SER A 100 8.20 7.99 7.65
C SER A 100 8.98 9.28 7.31
N GLY A 101 10.19 9.40 7.86
CA GLY A 101 11.16 10.39 7.39
C GLY A 101 11.82 10.01 6.06
N ASP A 102 11.60 8.78 5.58
CA ASP A 102 12.07 8.33 4.28
C ASP A 102 11.04 8.64 3.18
N GLU A 103 11.44 9.52 2.26
CA GLU A 103 10.63 9.96 1.13
C GLU A 103 10.27 8.80 0.19
N THR A 104 11.15 7.80 0.05
CA THR A 104 10.92 6.63 -0.81
C THR A 104 9.73 5.81 -0.33
N THR A 105 9.70 5.52 0.97
CA THR A 105 8.59 4.79 1.62
C THR A 105 7.28 5.56 1.45
N CYS A 106 7.27 6.87 1.72
CA CYS A 106 6.03 7.64 1.62
C CYS A 106 5.58 7.87 0.17
N GLU A 107 6.49 7.95 -0.81
CA GLU A 107 6.15 7.98 -2.23
C GLU A 107 5.44 6.68 -2.64
N ALA A 108 5.98 5.52 -2.26
CA ALA A 108 5.40 4.21 -2.56
C ALA A 108 4.01 4.03 -1.94
N VAL A 109 3.81 4.43 -0.68
CA VAL A 109 2.48 4.43 -0.05
C VAL A 109 1.52 5.37 -0.78
N ALA A 110 1.98 6.55 -1.22
CA ALA A 110 1.16 7.48 -1.96
C ALA A 110 0.81 6.99 -3.38
N ASP A 111 1.70 6.24 -4.04
CA ASP A 111 1.41 5.60 -5.33
C ASP A 111 0.31 4.56 -5.20
N TRP A 112 0.34 3.76 -4.13
CA TRP A 112 -0.74 2.83 -3.82
C TRP A 112 -2.08 3.53 -3.57
N HIS A 113 -2.09 4.62 -2.79
CA HIS A 113 -3.29 5.44 -2.60
C HIS A 113 -3.81 6.03 -3.91
N TYR A 114 -2.92 6.48 -4.79
CA TYR A 114 -3.28 6.99 -6.10
C TYR A 114 -3.98 5.91 -6.94
N TRP A 115 -3.41 4.70 -7.00
CA TRP A 115 -4.00 3.55 -7.70
C TRP A 115 -5.43 3.27 -7.22
N LEU A 116 -5.64 3.21 -5.91
CA LEU A 116 -6.97 3.02 -5.32
C LEU A 116 -7.92 4.17 -5.64
N ALA A 117 -7.45 5.42 -5.57
CA ALA A 117 -8.27 6.61 -5.82
C ALA A 117 -8.67 6.78 -7.30
N ARG A 118 -7.87 6.23 -8.22
CA ARG A 118 -8.22 6.09 -9.64
C ARG A 118 -9.29 5.01 -9.87
N GLY A 119 -9.54 4.16 -8.87
CA GLY A 119 -10.45 3.03 -8.97
C GLY A 119 -9.87 1.87 -9.76
N TYR A 120 -8.55 1.88 -9.97
CA TYR A 120 -7.85 0.78 -10.58
C TYR A 120 -7.91 -0.44 -9.66
N ARG A 121 -7.94 -1.60 -10.30
CA ARG A 121 -7.90 -2.91 -9.67
C ARG A 121 -6.96 -3.73 -10.53
N TYR A 122 -6.32 -4.69 -9.90
CA TYR A 122 -5.94 -5.89 -10.61
C TYR A 122 -7.21 -6.72 -10.74
#